data_AF-A0A2N0QGN2-F1
#
_entry.id   AF-A0A2N0QGN2-F1
#
_cell.length_a   1.000
_cell.length_b   1.000
_cell.length_c   1.000
_cell.angle_alpha   90.00
_cell.angle_beta   90.00
_cell.angle_gamma   90.00
#
_symmetry.space_group_name_H-M   'P 1'
#
loop_
_entity.id
_entity.type
_entity.pdbx_description
1 polymer ?
#
loop_
_entity_poly.entity_id
_entity_poly.type
_entity_poly.pdbx_seq_one_letter_code
_entity_poly.pdbx_strand_id
1 'polypeptide(L)'
;MTIMSGAMHFIGLFGAPRRSNFSDYGGAAQAQEWIAYDLAQAIGGSLLFIGIVLYLYIIGKCLTAPKGFEEFPIAEVSPSAQKTPAWIENFKIWTVVLVALILIAYTVPIYQILDNAPLGSVGYRLW
;
A
#
# COMPACT_ATOMS: atom_id res chain seq x y z
N MET A 1 2.08 7.02 11.07
CA MET A 1 2.82 6.66 9.85
C MET A 1 3.88 7.68 9.43
N THR A 2 3.76 8.95 9.80
CA THR A 2 4.67 10.03 9.39
C THR A 2 6.15 9.77 9.66
N ILE A 3 6.52 9.34 10.88
CA ILE A 3 7.93 9.11 11.26
C ILE A 3 8.56 7.97 10.44
N MET A 4 7.94 6.79 10.49
CA MET A 4 8.42 5.60 9.77
C MET A 4 8.46 5.83 8.26
N SER A 5 7.37 6.38 7.70
CA SER A 5 7.27 6.64 6.26
C SER A 5 8.28 7.68 5.81
N GLY A 6 8.45 8.77 6.57
CA GLY A 6 9.45 9.80 6.27
C GLY A 6 10.85 9.20 6.21
N ALA A 7 11.25 8.45 7.25
CA ALA A 7 12.56 7.78 7.29
C ALA A 7 12.78 6.87 6.08
N MET A 8 11.80 6.03 5.73
CA MET A 8 11.86 5.13 4.57
C MET A 8 11.95 5.86 3.22
N HIS A 9 11.30 7.01 3.07
CA HIS A 9 11.43 7.81 1.84
C HIS A 9 12.82 8.42 1.72
N PHE A 10 13.34 9.01 2.81
CA PHE A 10 14.66 9.64 2.80
C PHE A 10 15.78 8.62 2.59
N ILE A 11 15.76 7.50 3.31
CA ILE A 11 16.77 6.44 3.16
C ILE A 11 16.75 5.83 1.74
N GLY A 12 15.57 5.73 1.11
CA GLY A 12 15.43 5.29 -0.27
C GLY A 12 16.11 6.22 -1.29
N LEU A 13 16.13 7.53 -1.03
CA LEU A 13 16.88 8.50 -1.84
C LEU A 13 18.40 8.31 -1.73
N PHE A 14 18.87 7.79 -0.58
CA PHE A 14 20.28 7.43 -0.36
C PHE A 14 20.64 6.04 -0.90
N GLY A 15 19.74 5.40 -1.65
CA GLY A 15 20.01 4.14 -2.33
C GLY A 15 19.85 2.90 -1.46
N ALA A 16 19.24 3.02 -0.26
CA ALA A 16 18.98 1.85 0.56
C ALA A 16 18.01 0.88 -0.14
N PRO A 17 18.36 -0.42 -0.26
CA PRO A 17 17.51 -1.39 -0.89
C PRO A 17 16.34 -1.75 0.01
N ARG A 18 15.16 -1.91 -0.60
CA ARG A 18 14.03 -2.58 0.05
C ARG A 18 14.26 -4.09 0.10
N ARG A 19 13.68 -4.77 1.10
CA ARG A 19 13.74 -6.23 1.30
C ARG A 19 15.15 -6.75 1.66
N SER A 20 15.89 -6.03 2.49
CA SER A 20 17.10 -6.53 3.16
C SER A 20 16.79 -7.13 4.53
N ASN A 21 17.60 -8.10 4.98
CA ASN A 21 17.43 -8.73 6.30
C ASN A 21 18.17 -7.99 7.43
N PHE A 22 19.24 -7.25 7.11
CA PHE A 22 20.12 -6.62 8.10
C PHE A 22 20.42 -5.16 7.72
N SER A 23 20.48 -4.29 8.73
CA SER A 23 20.79 -2.85 8.59
C SER A 23 22.22 -2.55 8.16
N ASP A 24 23.16 -3.47 8.43
CA ASP A 24 24.57 -3.31 8.03
C ASP A 24 24.83 -3.67 6.56
N TYR A 25 23.83 -4.26 5.89
CA TYR A 25 23.89 -4.72 4.52
C TYR A 25 25.18 -5.47 4.18
N GLY A 26 25.58 -6.41 5.04
CA GLY A 26 26.80 -7.20 4.85
C GLY A 26 28.10 -6.40 5.05
N GLY A 27 28.06 -5.32 5.84
CA GLY A 27 29.21 -4.46 6.13
C GLY A 27 29.48 -3.39 5.08
N ALA A 28 28.51 -3.09 4.21
CA ALA A 28 28.67 -2.04 3.21
C ALA A 28 28.89 -0.67 3.87
N ALA A 29 29.92 0.06 3.44
CA ALA A 29 30.25 1.37 4.01
C ALA A 29 29.07 2.36 3.92
N GLN A 30 28.33 2.33 2.81
CA GLN A 30 27.14 3.16 2.59
C GLN A 30 26.00 2.86 3.59
N ALA A 31 25.92 1.62 4.11
CA ALA A 31 24.88 1.26 5.07
C ALA A 31 25.05 1.98 6.42
N GLN A 32 26.26 2.45 6.74
CA GLN A 32 26.50 3.24 7.95
C GLN A 32 25.76 4.58 7.94
N GLU A 33 25.52 5.16 6.76
CA GLU A 33 24.80 6.43 6.60
C GLU A 33 23.29 6.29 6.88
N TRP A 34 22.78 5.06 6.87
CA TRP A 34 21.36 4.75 7.01
C TRP A 34 20.90 4.61 8.46
N ILE A 35 21.83 4.36 9.39
CA ILE A 35 21.54 3.95 10.77
C ILE A 35 20.59 4.92 11.49
N ALA A 36 20.77 6.23 11.29
CA ALA A 36 19.90 7.23 11.91
C ALA A 36 18.44 7.13 11.40
N TYR A 37 18.26 6.84 10.11
CA TYR A 37 16.95 6.63 9.50
C TYR A 37 16.33 5.30 9.95
N ASP A 38 17.14 4.25 10.05
CA ASP A 38 16.71 2.96 10.59
C ASP A 38 16.23 3.10 12.04
N LEU A 39 16.90 3.92 12.85
CA LEU A 39 16.47 4.21 14.21
C LEU A 39 15.14 4.96 14.24
N ALA A 40 14.99 6.01 13.42
CA ALA A 40 13.73 6.73 13.29
C ALA A 40 12.59 5.80 12.81
N GLN A 41 12.91 4.89 11.90
CA GLN A 41 11.99 3.84 11.44
C GLN A 41 11.60 2.90 12.58
N ALA A 42 12.55 2.46 13.41
CA ALA A 42 12.30 1.59 14.57
C ALA A 42 11.40 2.27 15.60
N ILE A 43 11.60 3.56 15.87
CA ILE A 43 10.73 4.37 16.73
C ILE A 43 9.30 4.40 16.16
N GLY A 44 9.18 4.72 14.86
CA GLY A 44 7.89 4.74 14.17
C GLY A 44 7.19 3.38 14.20
N GLY A 45 7.92 2.29 13.95
CA GLY A 45 7.43 0.92 14.01
C GLY A 45 6.98 0.51 15.41
N SER A 46 7.69 0.93 16.45
CA SER A 46 7.34 0.65 17.85
C SER A 46 6.01 1.30 18.25
N LEU A 47 5.79 2.55 17.82
CA LEU A 47 4.50 3.24 18.04
C LEU A 47 3.34 2.53 17.34
N LEU A 48 3.58 2.02 16.12
CA LEU A 48 2.59 1.24 15.38
C LEU A 48 2.31 -0.09 16.05
N PHE A 49 3.33 -0.76 16.56
CA PHE A 49 3.18 -1.99 17.32
C PHE A 49 2.31 -1.77 18.56
N ILE A 50 2.56 -0.72 19.34
CA ILE A 50 1.71 -0.33 20.46
C ILE A 50 0.27 -0.08 19.98
N GLY A 51 0.10 0.64 18.88
CA GLY A 51 -1.21 0.87 18.26
C GLY A 51 -1.96 -0.41 17.91
N ILE A 52 -1.26 -1.41 17.35
CA ILE A 52 -1.84 -2.72 17.03
C ILE A 52 -2.24 -3.46 18.31
N VAL A 53 -1.40 -3.46 19.34
CA VAL A 53 -1.72 -4.10 20.63
C VAL A 53 -2.99 -3.48 21.23
N LEU A 54 -3.09 -2.16 21.24
CA LEU A 54 -4.28 -1.44 21.71
C LEU A 54 -5.50 -1.75 20.86
N TYR A 55 -5.35 -1.78 19.53
CA TYR A 55 -6.44 -2.10 18.61
C TYR A 55 -6.98 -3.51 18.82
N LEU A 56 -6.10 -4.51 18.95
CA LEU A 56 -6.47 -5.89 19.23
C LEU A 56 -7.16 -6.03 20.60
N TYR A 57 -6.66 -5.30 21.61
CA TYR A 57 -7.32 -5.23 22.91
C TYR A 57 -8.74 -4.67 22.80
N ILE A 58 -8.91 -3.54 22.10
CA ILE A 58 -10.22 -2.90 21.90
C ILE A 58 -11.17 -3.85 21.14
N ILE A 59 -10.72 -4.49 20.05
CA ILE A 59 -11.55 -5.48 19.34
C ILE A 59 -11.96 -6.60 20.28
N GLY A 60 -11.02 -7.17 21.03
CA GLY A 60 -11.32 -8.24 21.99
C GLY A 60 -12.39 -7.82 23.00
N LYS A 61 -12.33 -6.57 23.47
CA LYS A 61 -13.35 -5.98 24.35
C LYS A 61 -14.68 -5.76 23.62
N CYS A 62 -14.67 -5.24 22.40
CA CYS A 62 -15.87 -5.02 21.58
C CYS A 62 -16.63 -6.32 21.29
N LEU A 63 -15.93 -7.43 21.05
CA LEU A 63 -16.55 -8.74 20.80
C LEU A 63 -17.33 -9.27 22.01
N THR A 64 -17.01 -8.83 23.22
CA THR A 64 -17.66 -9.24 24.48
C THR A 64 -18.56 -8.16 25.09
N ALA A 65 -18.62 -6.97 24.46
CA ALA A 65 -19.44 -5.87 24.93
C ALA A 65 -20.94 -6.15 24.67
N PRO A 66 -21.84 -5.65 25.54
CA PRO A 66 -23.27 -5.71 25.26
C PRO A 66 -23.59 -4.96 23.97
N LYS A 67 -24.46 -5.54 23.14
CA LYS A 67 -24.89 -4.92 21.88
C LYS A 67 -25.98 -3.90 22.16
N GLY A 68 -25.80 -2.67 21.67
CA GLY A 68 -26.84 -1.64 21.61
C GLY A 68 -27.56 -1.64 20.25
N PHE A 69 -28.55 -0.77 20.13
CA PHE A 69 -29.14 -0.40 18.85
C PHE A 69 -28.75 1.05 18.56
N GLU A 70 -28.22 1.30 17.38
CA GLU A 70 -27.85 2.63 16.87
C GLU A 70 -28.11 2.64 15.37
N GLU A 71 -28.69 3.72 14.85
CA GLU A 71 -28.89 3.88 13.40
C GLU A 71 -27.55 4.16 12.72
N PHE A 72 -27.34 3.65 11.51
CA PHE A 72 -26.10 3.92 10.78
C PHE A 72 -26.06 5.41 10.40
N PRO A 73 -24.99 6.16 10.77
CA PRO A 73 -24.94 7.59 10.49
C PRO A 73 -24.74 7.82 8.99
N ILE A 74 -25.82 8.15 8.29
CA ILE A 74 -25.81 8.54 6.88
C ILE A 74 -25.77 10.07 6.80
N ALA A 75 -24.81 10.62 6.06
CA ALA A 75 -24.73 12.05 5.83
C ALA A 75 -25.84 12.52 4.87
N GLU A 76 -26.40 13.71 5.13
CA GLU A 76 -27.39 14.33 4.26
C GLU A 76 -26.75 15.06 3.08
N VAL A 77 -27.47 15.10 1.95
CA VAL A 77 -27.04 15.86 0.78
C VAL A 77 -27.20 17.36 1.06
N SER A 78 -26.16 18.15 0.75
CA SER A 78 -26.21 19.61 0.89
C SER A 78 -27.39 20.21 0.10
N PRO A 79 -28.14 21.18 0.66
CA PRO A 79 -29.22 21.87 -0.06
C PRO A 79 -28.77 22.56 -1.35
N SER A 80 -27.48 22.91 -1.43
CA SER A 80 -26.86 23.56 -2.60
C SER A 80 -26.27 22.56 -3.61
N ALA A 81 -26.48 21.25 -3.43
CA ALA A 81 -25.94 20.23 -4.32
C ALA A 81 -26.58 20.33 -5.71
N GLN A 82 -25.72 20.38 -6.74
CA GLN A 82 -26.15 20.29 -8.13
C GLN A 82 -26.47 18.84 -8.49
N LYS A 83 -27.35 18.66 -9.48
CA LYS A 83 -27.64 17.34 -10.03
C LYS A 83 -26.38 16.76 -10.69
N THR A 84 -26.00 15.54 -10.32
CA THR A 84 -24.89 14.83 -10.95
C THR A 84 -25.17 14.66 -12.46
N PRO A 85 -24.22 15.04 -13.33
CA PRO A 85 -24.33 14.76 -14.75
C PRO A 85 -24.46 13.25 -15.02
N ALA A 86 -25.39 12.87 -15.90
CA ALA A 86 -25.74 11.47 -16.15
C ALA A 86 -24.57 10.61 -16.67
N TRP A 87 -23.57 11.20 -17.31
CA TRP A 87 -22.39 10.48 -17.80
C TRP A 87 -21.43 10.07 -16.67
N ILE A 88 -21.43 10.79 -15.53
CA ILE A 88 -20.62 10.44 -14.36
C ILE A 88 -21.20 9.20 -13.68
N GLU A 89 -22.53 9.10 -13.58
CA GLU A 89 -23.22 7.95 -12.96
C GLU A 89 -23.38 6.75 -13.91
N ASN A 90 -23.04 6.90 -15.19
CA ASN A 90 -23.18 5.82 -16.16
C ASN A 90 -21.98 4.88 -16.11
N PHE A 91 -22.07 3.85 -15.25
CA PHE A 91 -21.06 2.81 -15.13
C PHE A 91 -20.67 2.17 -16.46
N LYS A 92 -21.59 2.03 -17.43
CA LYS A 92 -21.26 1.43 -18.73
C LYS A 92 -20.22 2.24 -19.49
N ILE A 93 -20.33 3.56 -19.47
CA ILE A 93 -19.36 4.47 -20.13
C ILE A 93 -17.98 4.25 -19.51
N TRP A 94 -17.89 4.31 -18.17
CA TRP A 94 -16.61 4.16 -17.48
C TRP A 94 -16.02 2.76 -17.56
N THR A 95 -16.84 1.71 -17.58
CA THR A 95 -16.37 0.35 -17.84
C THR A 95 -15.78 0.22 -19.23
N VAL A 96 -16.42 0.77 -20.27
CA VAL A 96 -15.88 0.76 -21.63
C VAL A 96 -14.57 1.53 -21.71
N VAL A 97 -14.51 2.73 -21.12
CA VAL A 97 -13.28 3.53 -21.07
C VAL A 97 -12.16 2.77 -20.34
N LEU A 98 -12.44 2.17 -19.19
CA LEU A 98 -11.49 1.37 -18.42
C LEU A 98 -10.92 0.22 -19.27
N VAL A 99 -11.79 -0.57 -19.90
CA VAL A 99 -11.37 -1.71 -20.74
C VAL A 99 -10.53 -1.22 -21.91
N ALA A 100 -10.96 -0.15 -22.60
CA ALA A 100 -10.21 0.43 -23.70
C ALA A 100 -8.81 0.89 -23.26
N LEU A 101 -8.70 1.59 -22.13
CA LEU A 101 -7.42 2.05 -21.58
C LEU A 101 -6.51 0.87 -21.21
N ILE A 102 -7.05 -0.19 -20.60
CA ILE A 102 -6.28 -1.40 -20.27
C ILE A 102 -5.74 -2.05 -21.55
N LEU A 103 -6.59 -2.23 -22.57
CA LEU A 103 -6.17 -2.83 -23.84
C LEU A 103 -5.07 -2.00 -24.50
N ILE A 104 -5.26 -0.68 -24.61
CA ILE A 104 -4.25 0.21 -25.19
C ILE A 104 -2.92 0.14 -24.44
N ALA A 105 -2.96 0.15 -23.11
CA ALA A 105 -1.75 0.15 -22.29
C ALA A 105 -1.01 -1.21 -22.31
N TYR A 106 -1.73 -2.33 -22.39
CA TYR A 106 -1.14 -3.65 -22.17
C TYR A 106 -1.05 -4.54 -23.40
N THR A 107 -1.80 -4.29 -24.49
CA THR A 107 -1.75 -5.14 -25.69
C THR A 107 -0.34 -5.23 -26.26
N VAL A 108 0.36 -4.09 -26.44
CA VAL A 108 1.73 -4.10 -27.01
C VAL A 108 2.75 -4.75 -26.06
N PRO A 109 2.85 -4.37 -24.77
CA PRO A 109 3.78 -5.03 -23.85
C PRO A 109 3.53 -6.54 -23.73
N ILE A 110 2.27 -6.97 -23.62
CA ILE A 110 1.93 -8.40 -23.53
C ILE A 110 2.33 -9.12 -24.81
N TYR A 111 2.00 -8.56 -25.98
CA TYR A 111 2.39 -9.13 -27.25
C TYR A 111 3.91 -9.30 -27.37
N GLN A 112 4.69 -8.28 -27.00
CA GLN A 112 6.15 -8.35 -27.01
C GLN A 112 6.72 -9.41 -26.06
N ILE A 113 6.14 -9.57 -24.87
CA ILE A 113 6.53 -10.63 -23.92
C ILE A 113 6.26 -12.02 -24.50
N LEU A 114 5.13 -12.20 -25.18
CA LEU A 114 4.77 -13.48 -25.79
C LEU A 114 5.65 -13.83 -27.00
N ASP A 115 5.92 -12.85 -27.86
CA ASP A 115 6.74 -13.03 -29.07
C ASP A 115 8.22 -13.25 -28.73
N ASN A 116 8.73 -12.59 -27.68
CA ASN A 116 10.13 -12.70 -27.24
C ASN A 116 10.30 -13.58 -26.01
N ALA A 117 9.36 -14.51 -25.76
CA ALA A 117 9.39 -15.34 -24.57
C ALA A 117 10.64 -16.24 -24.56
N PRO A 118 11.53 -16.11 -23.56
CA PRO A 118 12.68 -17.00 -23.44
C PRO A 118 12.22 -18.41 -23.07
N LEU A 119 13.10 -19.40 -23.27
CA LEU A 119 12.91 -20.73 -22.70
C LEU A 119 12.71 -20.61 -21.18
N GLY A 120 11.65 -21.24 -20.65
CA GLY A 120 11.34 -21.16 -19.23
C GLY A 120 12.47 -21.68 -18.34
N SER A 121 12.67 -21.09 -17.16
CA SER A 121 13.57 -21.64 -16.15
C SER A 121 12.82 -22.61 -15.23
N VAL A 122 13.52 -23.60 -14.71
CA VAL A 122 13.02 -24.37 -13.56
C VAL A 122 12.92 -23.47 -12.33
N GLY A 123 12.02 -23.79 -11.41
CA GLY A 123 11.89 -23.07 -10.14
C GLY A 123 13.10 -23.28 -9.23
N TYR A 124 13.52 -22.24 -8.52
CA TYR A 124 14.63 -22.28 -7.56
C TYR A 124 14.11 -22.42 -6.12
N ARG A 125 14.89 -23.10 -5.26
CA ARG A 125 14.73 -23.04 -3.80
C ARG A 125 15.95 -22.33 -3.22
N LEU A 126 15.71 -21.18 -2.60
CA LEU A 126 16.77 -20.28 -2.11
C LEU A 126 16.81 -20.22 -0.57
N TRP A 127 16.06 -21.10 0.08
CA TRP A 127 15.96 -21.29 1.53
C TRP A 127 15.53 -22.73 1.84
#